data_AF-A0A844GBD8-F1
#
_entry.id   AF-A0A844GBD8-F1
#
_cell.length_a   1.000
_cell.length_b   1.000
_cell.length_c   1.000
_cell.angle_alpha   90.00
_cell.angle_beta   90.00
_cell.angle_gamma   90.00
#
_symmetry.space_group_name_H-M   'P 1'
#
loop_
_entity.id
_entity.type
_entity.pdbx_description
1 polymer ?
#
loop_
_entity_poly.entity_id
_entity_poly.type
_entity_poly.pdbx_seq_one_letter_code
_entity_poly.pdbx_strand_id
1 'polypeptide(L)'
;MKKNLLPCLLAGLFSVGVSVHAAELPRWKQADYVAAIQAARAGQPSGALQLLEQERQKGALPTPLLDDYLTLLCWDGRSVEALRQWKAQPDPALTPTTLGLLARKARDQHDYALAQQLYRTVLNSHPTSDASAGPAMTQADAGQLPQALATLAAAGKPATRADELELARARSYVLVQGGDLTAGLSNIRAAMQRFPGDRELARTYVTLLLKLGAPGEAHRFIRQSGGVDRTLDVQTELDQAAVTSRWGVTQESLETGTQRYQLTDLALQQNQIVSEQLRPDEQRFRDGALNDRLIMLQQRDRSAEVIRDYEQHQPFTLNKPIPGQRWLMPIWHKKNRNRPCLCTVPPLPPHPMLMR
;
A
#
# COMPACT_ATOMS: atom_id res chain seq x y z
N MET A 1 -99.39 -10.36 -37.84
CA MET A 1 -98.99 -10.27 -36.42
C MET A 1 -98.05 -11.43 -36.10
N LYS A 2 -96.83 -11.11 -35.60
CA LYS A 2 -95.95 -11.89 -34.69
C LYS A 2 -95.56 -13.34 -35.10
N LYS A 3 -94.34 -13.86 -34.94
CA LYS A 3 -93.03 -13.39 -34.44
C LYS A 3 -91.99 -14.48 -34.84
N ASN A 4 -90.75 -14.05 -35.02
CA ASN A 4 -89.53 -14.84 -35.21
C ASN A 4 -89.23 -15.78 -34.02
N LEU A 5 -88.39 -16.81 -34.23
CA LEU A 5 -87.18 -17.07 -33.43
C LEU A 5 -86.26 -18.15 -34.08
N LEU A 6 -84.96 -17.88 -33.96
CA LEU A 6 -83.79 -18.52 -34.58
C LEU A 6 -83.14 -19.53 -33.56
N PRO A 7 -81.91 -20.09 -33.75
CA PRO A 7 -81.57 -21.51 -33.58
C PRO A 7 -80.62 -21.75 -32.37
N CYS A 8 -80.19 -22.99 -32.14
CA CYS A 8 -79.07 -23.32 -31.24
C CYS A 8 -78.10 -24.30 -31.90
N LEU A 9 -76.93 -23.79 -32.28
CA LEU A 9 -75.75 -24.55 -32.69
C LEU A 9 -74.65 -24.23 -31.66
N LEU A 10 -74.34 -25.20 -30.82
CA LEU A 10 -73.29 -25.13 -29.80
C LEU A 10 -71.97 -25.64 -30.41
N ALA A 11 -71.06 -24.72 -30.73
CA ALA A 11 -69.67 -25.03 -31.06
C ALA A 11 -68.81 -24.87 -29.79
N GLY A 12 -68.25 -25.97 -29.30
CA GLY A 12 -67.29 -25.96 -28.19
C GLY A 12 -65.90 -25.57 -28.68
N LEU A 13 -65.41 -24.41 -28.26
CA LEU A 13 -64.04 -23.94 -28.41
C LEU A 13 -63.21 -24.43 -27.22
N PHE A 14 -62.33 -25.41 -27.45
CA PHE A 14 -61.24 -25.74 -26.53
C PHE A 14 -60.14 -24.69 -26.66
N SER A 15 -60.05 -23.76 -25.71
CA SER A 15 -58.90 -22.87 -25.57
C SER A 15 -57.75 -23.63 -24.91
N VAL A 16 -56.82 -24.14 -25.71
CA VAL A 16 -55.50 -24.58 -25.22
C VAL A 16 -54.69 -23.33 -24.90
N GLY A 17 -54.65 -22.95 -23.63
CA GLY A 17 -53.79 -21.88 -23.14
C GLY A 17 -52.33 -22.30 -23.17
N VAL A 18 -51.59 -21.88 -24.19
CA VAL A 18 -50.12 -21.93 -24.19
C VAL A 18 -49.64 -20.84 -23.24
N SER A 19 -49.24 -21.21 -22.02
CA SER A 19 -48.53 -20.32 -21.11
C SER A 19 -47.16 -19.99 -21.71
N VAL A 20 -47.08 -18.88 -22.43
CA VAL A 20 -45.82 -18.25 -22.80
C VAL A 20 -45.16 -17.77 -21.50
N HIS A 21 -44.30 -18.61 -20.92
CA HIS A 21 -43.38 -18.16 -19.87
C HIS A 21 -42.44 -17.15 -20.54
N ALA A 22 -42.68 -15.86 -20.32
CA ALA A 22 -41.72 -14.84 -20.66
C ALA A 22 -40.42 -15.21 -19.94
N ALA A 23 -39.38 -15.52 -20.70
CA ALA A 23 -38.08 -15.88 -20.14
C ALA A 23 -37.60 -14.72 -19.26
N GLU A 24 -37.49 -14.98 -17.96
CA GLU A 24 -37.03 -13.99 -17.01
C GLU A 24 -35.63 -13.52 -17.43
N LEU A 25 -35.44 -12.19 -17.47
CA LEU A 25 -34.14 -11.64 -17.86
C LEU A 25 -33.08 -12.15 -16.88
N PRO A 26 -31.88 -12.53 -17.38
CA PRO A 26 -30.79 -12.90 -16.49
C PRO A 26 -30.49 -11.79 -15.49
N ARG A 27 -30.12 -12.15 -14.26
CA ARG A 27 -29.96 -11.20 -13.13
C ARG A 27 -29.15 -9.95 -13.50
N TRP A 28 -28.05 -10.11 -14.24
CA TRP A 28 -27.17 -9.00 -14.65
C TRP A 28 -27.78 -8.01 -15.65
N LYS A 29 -28.97 -8.31 -16.19
CA LYS A 29 -29.75 -7.43 -17.07
C LYS A 29 -30.96 -6.82 -16.37
N GLN A 30 -31.24 -7.19 -15.12
CA GLN A 30 -32.35 -6.64 -14.36
C GLN A 30 -32.02 -5.21 -13.89
N ALA A 31 -33.03 -4.33 -13.87
CA ALA A 31 -32.83 -2.90 -13.63
C ALA A 31 -32.29 -2.59 -12.22
N ASP A 32 -32.73 -3.35 -11.21
CA ASP A 32 -32.25 -3.25 -9.83
C ASP A 32 -30.76 -3.61 -9.73
N TYR A 33 -30.32 -4.67 -10.42
CA TYR A 33 -28.92 -5.05 -10.49
C TYR A 33 -28.07 -3.98 -11.17
N VAL A 34 -28.51 -3.48 -12.33
CA VAL A 34 -27.79 -2.44 -13.07
C VAL A 34 -27.64 -1.17 -12.22
N ALA A 35 -28.70 -0.75 -11.52
CA ALA A 35 -28.65 0.40 -10.62
C ALA A 35 -27.67 0.17 -9.46
N ALA A 36 -27.64 -1.03 -8.89
CA ALA A 36 -26.68 -1.38 -7.83
C ALA A 36 -25.22 -1.32 -8.32
N ILE A 37 -24.93 -1.81 -9.52
CA ILE A 37 -23.59 -1.73 -10.12
C ILE A 37 -23.19 -0.27 -10.42
N GLN A 38 -24.14 0.58 -10.85
CA GLN A 38 -23.88 2.01 -11.05
C GLN A 38 -23.56 2.71 -9.72
N ALA A 39 -24.32 2.43 -8.66
CA ALA A 39 -24.03 2.93 -7.31
C ALA A 39 -22.66 2.46 -6.80
N ALA A 40 -22.30 1.20 -7.08
CA ALA A 40 -20.99 0.67 -6.74
C ALA A 40 -19.84 1.40 -7.44
N ARG A 41 -19.99 1.71 -8.73
CA ARG A 41 -19.03 2.53 -9.50
C ARG A 41 -18.91 3.95 -8.95
N ALA A 42 -19.95 4.46 -8.29
CA ALA A 42 -19.94 5.73 -7.57
C ALA A 42 -19.37 5.64 -6.14
N GLY A 43 -18.77 4.50 -5.76
CA GLY A 43 -18.12 4.31 -4.46
C GLY A 43 -19.01 3.69 -3.39
N GLN A 44 -20.18 3.13 -3.75
CA GLN A 44 -21.10 2.48 -2.81
C GLN A 44 -21.26 0.98 -3.13
N PRO A 45 -20.23 0.14 -2.95
CA PRO A 45 -20.23 -1.25 -3.40
C PRO A 45 -21.16 -2.16 -2.58
N SER A 46 -21.49 -1.79 -1.34
CA SER A 46 -22.16 -2.67 -0.37
C SER A 46 -23.53 -3.18 -0.85
N GLY A 47 -24.32 -2.34 -1.52
CA GLY A 47 -25.64 -2.75 -2.04
C GLY A 47 -25.51 -3.82 -3.14
N ALA A 48 -24.60 -3.64 -4.08
CA ALA A 48 -24.35 -4.61 -5.14
C ALA A 48 -23.76 -5.93 -4.60
N LEU A 49 -22.86 -5.83 -3.61
CA LEU A 49 -22.31 -7.00 -2.93
C LEU A 49 -23.38 -7.83 -2.25
N GLN A 50 -24.32 -7.18 -1.54
CA GLN A 50 -25.42 -7.89 -0.87
C GLN A 50 -26.27 -8.68 -1.87
N LEU A 51 -26.58 -8.11 -3.04
CA LEU A 51 -27.33 -8.81 -4.09
C LEU A 51 -26.56 -10.03 -4.63
N LEU A 52 -25.25 -9.88 -4.88
CA LEU A 52 -24.42 -10.96 -5.39
C LEU A 52 -24.17 -12.06 -4.36
N GLU A 53 -24.06 -11.72 -3.08
CA GLU A 53 -23.98 -12.69 -1.98
C GLU A 53 -25.27 -13.50 -1.85
N GLN A 54 -26.44 -12.88 -2.05
CA GLN A 54 -27.72 -13.59 -2.12
C GLN A 54 -27.79 -14.54 -3.32
N GLU A 55 -27.34 -14.11 -4.50
CA GLU A 55 -27.28 -15.02 -5.66
C GLU A 55 -26.32 -16.19 -5.42
N ARG A 56 -25.19 -15.93 -4.76
CA ARG A 56 -24.20 -16.95 -4.44
C ARG A 56 -24.71 -17.98 -3.42
N GLN A 57 -25.63 -17.60 -2.53
CA GLN A 57 -26.29 -18.55 -1.63
C GLN A 57 -27.17 -19.57 -2.38
N LYS A 58 -27.62 -19.23 -3.60
CA LYS A 58 -28.42 -20.12 -4.46
C LYS A 58 -27.56 -21.10 -5.26
N GLY A 59 -26.26 -20.85 -5.39
CA GLY A 59 -25.33 -21.71 -6.12
C GLY A 59 -24.11 -20.98 -6.67
N ALA A 60 -23.37 -21.66 -7.55
CA ALA A 60 -22.22 -21.05 -8.23
C ALA A 60 -22.68 -19.88 -9.12
N LEU A 61 -21.97 -18.74 -9.01
CA LEU A 61 -22.27 -17.58 -9.81
C LEU A 61 -21.87 -17.83 -11.29
N PRO A 62 -22.72 -17.48 -12.26
CA PRO A 62 -22.31 -17.44 -13.66
C PRO A 62 -21.22 -16.39 -13.87
N THR A 63 -20.37 -16.58 -14.88
CA THR A 63 -19.16 -15.77 -15.12
C THR A 63 -19.38 -14.25 -15.06
N PRO A 64 -20.43 -13.65 -15.65
CA PRO A 64 -20.66 -12.20 -15.55
C PRO A 64 -20.88 -11.73 -14.11
N LEU A 65 -21.64 -12.49 -13.30
CA LEU A 65 -21.88 -12.16 -11.90
C LEU A 65 -20.63 -12.42 -11.04
N LEU A 66 -19.86 -13.46 -11.36
CA LEU A 66 -18.59 -13.73 -10.71
C LEU A 66 -17.58 -12.60 -10.95
N ASP A 67 -17.49 -12.09 -12.18
CA ASP A 67 -16.61 -10.98 -12.55
C ASP A 67 -16.91 -9.71 -11.75
N ASP A 68 -18.19 -9.30 -11.72
CA ASP A 68 -18.66 -8.17 -10.91
C ASP A 68 -18.42 -8.43 -9.42
N TYR A 69 -18.70 -9.64 -8.92
CA TYR A 69 -18.52 -9.99 -7.51
C TYR A 69 -17.06 -9.86 -7.04
N LEU A 70 -16.12 -10.40 -7.82
CA LEU A 70 -14.70 -10.32 -7.50
C LEU A 70 -14.18 -8.88 -7.56
N THR A 71 -14.66 -8.09 -8.51
CA THR A 71 -14.35 -6.66 -8.60
C THR A 71 -14.84 -5.90 -7.38
N LEU A 72 -16.09 -6.12 -6.98
CA LEU A 72 -16.70 -5.43 -5.86
C LEU A 72 -16.06 -5.82 -4.52
N LEU A 73 -15.68 -7.10 -4.33
CA LEU A 73 -14.92 -7.51 -3.15
C LEU A 73 -13.58 -6.77 -3.06
N CYS A 74 -12.90 -6.56 -4.20
CA CYS A 74 -11.67 -5.78 -4.24
C CYS A 74 -11.88 -4.30 -3.90
N TRP A 75 -12.98 -3.69 -4.36
CA TRP A 75 -13.34 -2.29 -4.06
C TRP A 75 -13.73 -2.08 -2.60
N ASP A 76 -14.39 -3.07 -1.98
CA ASP A 76 -14.78 -3.08 -0.57
C ASP A 76 -13.62 -3.44 0.38
N GLY A 77 -12.40 -3.62 -0.15
CA GLY A 77 -11.21 -3.97 0.65
C GLY A 77 -11.10 -5.45 1.01
N ARG A 78 -12.09 -6.28 0.67
CA ARG A 78 -12.13 -7.75 0.87
C ARG A 78 -11.31 -8.52 -0.19
N SER A 79 -10.15 -8.00 -0.54
CA SER A 79 -9.31 -8.54 -1.62
C SER A 79 -8.75 -9.96 -1.36
N VAL A 80 -8.46 -10.30 -0.10
CA VAL A 80 -8.06 -11.67 0.31
C VAL A 80 -9.17 -12.67 0.00
N GLU A 81 -10.42 -12.28 0.23
CA GLU A 81 -11.58 -13.10 -0.11
C GLU A 81 -11.74 -13.23 -1.62
N ALA A 82 -11.63 -12.12 -2.37
CA ALA A 82 -11.70 -12.14 -3.83
C ALA A 82 -10.71 -13.14 -4.44
N LEU A 83 -9.43 -13.09 -4.02
CA LEU A 83 -8.41 -14.02 -4.50
C LEU A 83 -8.71 -15.47 -4.12
N ARG A 84 -9.25 -15.72 -2.92
CA ARG A 84 -9.67 -17.07 -2.50
C ARG A 84 -10.81 -17.58 -3.37
N GLN A 85 -11.81 -16.75 -3.66
CA GLN A 85 -12.95 -17.13 -4.50
C GLN A 85 -12.50 -17.41 -5.93
N TRP A 86 -11.60 -16.58 -6.48
CA TRP A 86 -11.03 -16.81 -7.81
C TRP A 86 -10.29 -18.15 -7.89
N LYS A 87 -9.42 -18.46 -6.92
CA LYS A 87 -8.66 -19.73 -6.87
C LYS A 87 -9.55 -20.98 -6.78
N ALA A 88 -10.79 -20.84 -6.27
CA ALA A 88 -11.74 -21.95 -6.13
C ALA A 88 -12.50 -22.30 -7.42
N GLN A 89 -12.39 -21.46 -8.46
CA GLN A 89 -13.10 -21.65 -9.72
C GLN A 89 -12.13 -22.15 -10.81
N PRO A 90 -12.49 -23.18 -11.59
CA PRO A 90 -11.65 -23.62 -12.71
C PRO A 90 -11.75 -22.62 -13.87
N ASP A 91 -10.66 -21.88 -14.10
CA ASP A 91 -10.43 -20.97 -15.23
C ASP A 91 -11.64 -20.13 -15.67
N PRO A 92 -12.17 -19.26 -14.78
CA PRO A 92 -13.28 -18.38 -15.16
C PRO A 92 -12.82 -17.40 -16.25
N ALA A 93 -13.61 -17.28 -17.32
CA ALA A 93 -13.40 -16.32 -18.41
C ALA A 93 -13.70 -14.88 -17.96
N LEU A 94 -12.90 -14.37 -17.04
CA LEU A 94 -13.01 -13.04 -16.46
C LEU A 94 -12.56 -11.95 -17.41
N THR A 95 -13.04 -10.74 -17.16
CA THR A 95 -12.62 -9.56 -17.90
C THR A 95 -11.18 -9.17 -17.53
N PRO A 96 -10.45 -8.52 -18.45
CA PRO A 96 -9.07 -8.09 -18.20
C PRO A 96 -8.97 -7.07 -17.06
N THR A 97 -10.02 -6.26 -16.91
CA THR A 97 -10.15 -5.29 -15.81
C THR A 97 -10.17 -6.02 -14.46
N THR A 98 -11.01 -7.05 -14.32
CA THR A 98 -11.10 -7.85 -13.09
C THR A 98 -9.81 -8.62 -12.83
N LEU A 99 -9.23 -9.23 -13.86
CA LEU A 99 -7.93 -9.91 -13.76
C LEU A 99 -6.81 -8.96 -13.34
N GLY A 100 -6.73 -7.77 -13.92
CA GLY A 100 -5.74 -6.74 -13.57
C GLY A 100 -5.91 -6.22 -12.14
N LEU A 101 -7.15 -6.10 -11.67
CA LEU A 101 -7.45 -5.74 -10.29
C LEU A 101 -7.02 -6.83 -9.30
N LEU A 102 -7.37 -8.10 -9.59
CA LEU A 102 -6.92 -9.24 -8.80
C LEU A 102 -5.38 -9.35 -8.79
N ALA A 103 -4.74 -9.13 -9.94
CA ALA A 103 -3.28 -9.14 -10.05
C ALA A 103 -2.63 -8.07 -9.16
N ARG A 104 -3.17 -6.85 -9.19
CA ARG A 104 -2.73 -5.77 -8.29
C ARG A 104 -2.90 -6.18 -6.82
N LYS A 105 -4.03 -6.77 -6.45
CA LYS A 105 -4.27 -7.22 -5.07
C LYS A 105 -3.37 -8.38 -4.64
N ALA A 106 -3.04 -9.30 -5.55
CA ALA A 106 -2.06 -10.34 -5.29
C ALA A 106 -0.66 -9.74 -5.04
N ARG A 107 -0.26 -8.74 -5.83
CA ARG A 107 0.98 -7.99 -5.64
C ARG A 107 1.03 -7.26 -4.29
N ASP A 108 -0.06 -6.59 -3.91
CA ASP A 108 -0.19 -5.91 -2.60
C ASP A 108 -0.06 -6.89 -1.42
N GLN A 109 -0.37 -8.18 -1.63
CA GLN A 109 -0.20 -9.26 -0.65
C GLN A 109 1.17 -9.97 -0.75
N HIS A 110 2.06 -9.50 -1.61
CA HIS A 110 3.35 -10.10 -1.94
C HIS A 110 3.28 -11.50 -2.57
N ASP A 111 2.12 -11.93 -3.07
CA ASP A 111 1.98 -13.15 -3.90
C ASP A 111 2.37 -12.81 -5.35
N TYR A 112 3.66 -12.51 -5.55
CA TYR A 112 4.17 -12.03 -6.84
C TYR A 112 4.03 -13.07 -7.95
N ALA A 113 4.12 -14.36 -7.61
CA ALA A 113 3.92 -15.45 -8.58
C ALA A 113 2.49 -15.42 -9.15
N LEU A 114 1.49 -15.29 -8.28
CA LEU A 114 0.10 -15.17 -8.71
C LEU A 114 -0.15 -13.88 -9.49
N ALA A 115 0.38 -12.75 -9.02
CA ALA A 115 0.24 -11.48 -9.72
C ALA A 115 0.81 -11.56 -11.14
N GLN A 116 2.00 -12.14 -11.32
CA GLN A 116 2.59 -12.34 -12.65
C GLN A 116 1.74 -13.27 -13.52
N GLN A 117 1.18 -14.36 -12.95
CA GLN A 117 0.28 -15.25 -13.68
C GLN A 117 -0.96 -14.51 -14.21
N LEU A 118 -1.62 -13.73 -13.35
CA LEU A 118 -2.82 -12.97 -13.70
C LEU A 118 -2.52 -11.88 -14.74
N TYR A 119 -1.43 -11.12 -14.58
CA TYR A 119 -1.02 -10.11 -15.56
C TYR A 119 -0.65 -10.73 -16.91
N ARG A 120 -0.06 -11.93 -16.94
CA ARG A 120 0.19 -12.65 -18.19
C ARG A 120 -1.11 -12.98 -18.91
N THR A 121 -2.16 -13.38 -18.19
CA THR A 121 -3.48 -13.61 -18.79
C THR A 121 -4.07 -12.32 -19.36
N VAL A 122 -3.90 -11.18 -18.65
CA VAL A 122 -4.31 -9.86 -19.16
C VAL A 122 -3.56 -9.52 -20.45
N LEU A 123 -2.23 -9.61 -20.47
CA LEU A 123 -1.42 -9.27 -21.64
C LEU A 123 -1.72 -10.16 -22.85
N ASN A 124 -2.00 -11.45 -22.63
CA ASN A 124 -2.34 -12.39 -23.70
C ASN A 124 -3.68 -12.07 -24.37
N SER A 125 -4.64 -11.53 -23.60
CA SER A 125 -5.99 -11.24 -24.09
C SER A 125 -6.13 -9.78 -24.58
N HIS A 126 -5.40 -8.84 -23.95
CA HIS A 126 -5.44 -7.41 -24.23
C HIS A 126 -4.02 -6.81 -24.20
N PRO A 127 -3.25 -6.95 -25.30
CA PRO A 127 -1.86 -6.51 -25.36
C PRO A 127 -1.78 -4.99 -25.60
N THR A 128 -2.11 -4.19 -24.59
CA THR A 128 -1.95 -2.74 -24.62
C THR A 128 -0.65 -2.31 -23.94
N SER A 129 -0.14 -1.14 -24.32
CA SER A 129 1.12 -0.62 -23.76
C SER A 129 1.02 -0.36 -22.25
N ASP A 130 -0.12 0.15 -21.77
CA ASP A 130 -0.40 0.40 -20.35
C ASP A 130 -0.54 -0.91 -19.55
N ALA A 131 -1.04 -1.99 -20.16
CA ALA A 131 -1.14 -3.30 -19.50
C ALA A 131 0.22 -3.89 -19.09
N SER A 132 1.33 -3.36 -19.63
CA SER A 132 2.69 -3.76 -19.26
C SER A 132 3.17 -3.14 -17.92
N ALA A 133 2.49 -2.11 -17.41
CA ALA A 133 2.88 -1.43 -16.17
C ALA A 133 2.80 -2.34 -14.94
N GLY A 134 1.65 -2.96 -14.70
CA GLY A 134 1.40 -3.88 -13.58
C GLY A 134 2.41 -5.05 -13.46
N PRO A 135 2.67 -5.82 -14.53
CA PRO A 135 3.64 -6.91 -14.48
C PRO A 135 5.06 -6.40 -14.23
N ALA A 136 5.47 -5.29 -14.85
CA ALA A 136 6.80 -4.71 -14.61
C ALA A 136 6.99 -4.26 -13.15
N MET A 137 5.99 -3.60 -12.57
CA MET A 137 6.02 -3.21 -11.15
C MET A 137 6.09 -4.45 -10.24
N THR A 138 5.34 -5.51 -10.56
CA THR A 138 5.38 -6.79 -9.83
C THR A 138 6.76 -7.45 -9.90
N GLN A 139 7.39 -7.44 -11.07
CA GLN A 139 8.76 -7.96 -11.24
C GLN A 139 9.77 -7.15 -10.43
N ALA A 140 9.65 -5.82 -10.39
CA ALA A 140 10.50 -4.99 -9.54
C ALA A 140 10.31 -5.27 -8.05
N ASP A 141 9.07 -5.46 -7.59
CA ASP A 141 8.76 -5.85 -6.21
C ASP A 141 9.33 -7.23 -5.83
N ALA A 142 9.40 -8.13 -6.82
CA ALA A 142 10.04 -9.44 -6.70
C ALA A 142 11.58 -9.42 -6.84
N GLY A 143 12.21 -8.23 -6.98
CA GLY A 143 13.66 -8.09 -7.14
C GLY A 143 14.19 -8.40 -8.55
N GLN A 144 13.32 -8.54 -9.55
CA GLN A 144 13.65 -8.92 -10.93
C GLN A 144 13.82 -7.69 -11.83
N LEU A 145 14.66 -6.72 -11.43
CA LEU A 145 14.80 -5.44 -12.13
C LEU A 145 15.10 -5.57 -13.65
N PRO A 146 16.03 -6.44 -14.11
CA PRO A 146 16.27 -6.58 -15.56
C PRO A 146 15.03 -7.04 -16.33
N GLN A 147 14.23 -7.93 -15.74
CA GLN A 147 12.99 -8.43 -16.34
C GLN A 147 11.93 -7.33 -16.38
N ALA A 148 11.79 -6.56 -15.30
CA ALA A 148 10.88 -5.41 -15.21
C ALA A 148 11.16 -4.39 -16.32
N LEU A 149 12.42 -4.03 -16.52
CA LEU A 149 12.83 -3.11 -17.58
C LEU A 149 12.61 -3.70 -18.98
N ALA A 150 12.86 -4.99 -19.17
CA ALA A 150 12.59 -5.67 -20.43
C ALA A 150 11.09 -5.68 -20.76
N THR A 151 10.21 -5.92 -19.77
CA THR A 151 8.76 -5.84 -19.94
C THR A 151 8.31 -4.44 -20.35
N LEU A 152 8.85 -3.38 -19.73
CA LEU A 152 8.53 -2.00 -20.14
C LEU A 152 9.10 -1.64 -21.52
N ALA A 153 10.28 -2.16 -21.88
CA ALA A 153 10.90 -1.91 -23.18
C ALA A 153 10.15 -2.62 -24.32
N ALA A 154 9.55 -3.78 -24.02
CA ALA A 154 8.70 -4.53 -24.95
C ALA A 154 7.27 -3.97 -25.03
N ALA A 155 6.90 -3.00 -24.18
CA ALA A 155 5.61 -2.33 -24.28
C ALA A 155 5.52 -1.65 -25.66
N GLY A 156 4.44 -1.94 -26.38
CA GLY A 156 4.19 -1.29 -27.67
C GLY A 156 4.11 0.23 -27.55
N LYS A 157 4.02 0.91 -28.69
CA LYS A 157 3.88 2.38 -28.70
C LYS A 157 2.60 2.79 -27.94
N PRO A 158 2.67 3.77 -27.01
CA PRO A 158 1.49 4.30 -26.31
C PRO A 158 0.45 4.79 -27.31
N ALA A 159 -0.81 4.36 -27.16
CA ALA A 159 -1.90 4.79 -28.02
C ALA A 159 -2.49 6.13 -27.56
N THR A 160 -2.50 6.34 -26.25
CA THR A 160 -3.01 7.56 -25.63
C THR A 160 -1.97 8.25 -24.77
N ARG A 161 -2.24 9.53 -24.44
CA ARG A 161 -1.47 10.29 -23.47
C ARG A 161 -1.52 9.68 -22.07
N ALA A 162 -2.62 9.00 -21.72
CA ALA A 162 -2.80 8.33 -20.45
C ALA A 162 -1.91 7.07 -20.37
N ASP A 163 -1.85 6.28 -21.45
CA ASP A 163 -0.97 5.10 -21.52
C ASP A 163 0.50 5.50 -21.35
N GLU A 164 0.85 6.63 -21.97
CA GLU A 164 2.20 7.19 -21.89
C GLU A 164 2.55 7.63 -20.45
N LEU A 165 1.59 8.23 -19.74
CA LEU A 165 1.75 8.59 -18.32
C LEU A 165 1.91 7.33 -17.46
N GLU A 166 1.09 6.32 -17.69
CA GLU A 166 1.12 5.09 -16.91
C GLU A 166 2.45 4.35 -17.07
N LEU A 167 2.98 4.29 -18.30
CA LEU A 167 4.32 3.76 -18.56
C LEU A 167 5.43 4.60 -17.92
N ALA A 168 5.31 5.93 -17.92
CA ALA A 168 6.29 6.81 -17.27
C ALA A 168 6.31 6.61 -15.74
N ARG A 169 5.13 6.46 -15.12
CA ARG A 169 4.99 6.12 -13.70
C ARG A 169 5.57 4.75 -13.39
N ALA A 170 5.20 3.73 -14.17
CA ALA A 170 5.71 2.37 -13.98
C ALA A 170 7.23 2.30 -14.11
N ARG A 171 7.82 2.98 -15.11
CA ARG A 171 9.27 3.02 -15.28
C ARG A 171 9.97 3.72 -14.10
N SER A 172 9.44 4.84 -13.65
CA SER A 172 9.95 5.56 -12.48
C SER A 172 9.90 4.66 -11.23
N TYR A 173 8.77 3.99 -10.99
CA TYR A 173 8.61 3.05 -9.90
C TYR A 173 9.62 1.90 -9.98
N VAL A 174 9.73 1.24 -11.14
CA VAL A 174 10.61 0.08 -11.35
C VAL A 174 12.07 0.43 -11.05
N LEU A 175 12.55 1.57 -11.52
CA LEU A 175 13.93 2.02 -11.27
C LEU A 175 14.17 2.31 -9.78
N VAL A 176 13.25 3.03 -9.13
CA VAL A 176 13.35 3.39 -7.71
C VAL A 176 13.24 2.16 -6.80
N GLN A 177 12.35 1.23 -7.13
CA GLN A 177 12.12 0.01 -6.37
C GLN A 177 13.27 -1.00 -6.56
N GLY A 178 13.77 -1.14 -7.80
CA GLY A 178 14.88 -2.02 -8.12
C GLY A 178 16.25 -1.50 -7.66
N GLY A 179 16.34 -0.27 -7.15
CA GLY A 179 17.56 0.29 -6.56
C GLY A 179 18.49 1.02 -7.53
N ASP A 180 18.12 1.18 -8.80
CA ASP A 180 18.86 2.04 -9.74
C ASP A 180 18.45 3.51 -9.55
N LEU A 181 18.90 4.09 -8.43
CA LEU A 181 18.48 5.42 -7.99
C LEU A 181 18.94 6.52 -8.96
N THR A 182 20.09 6.34 -9.62
CA THR A 182 20.63 7.32 -10.58
C THR A 182 19.79 7.35 -11.86
N ALA A 183 19.50 6.18 -12.45
CA ALA A 183 18.61 6.13 -13.60
C ALA A 183 17.19 6.55 -13.21
N GLY A 184 16.73 6.18 -12.01
CA GLY A 184 15.46 6.62 -11.44
C GLY A 184 15.35 8.14 -11.37
N LEU A 185 16.39 8.84 -10.91
CA LEU A 185 16.41 10.30 -10.81
C LEU A 185 16.31 10.98 -12.17
N SER A 186 17.10 10.52 -13.14
CA SER A 186 17.06 11.05 -14.51
C SER A 186 15.69 10.80 -15.15
N ASN A 187 15.15 9.58 -14.98
CA ASN A 187 13.88 9.19 -15.58
C ASN A 187 12.70 10.00 -14.99
N ILE A 188 12.61 10.10 -13.67
CA ILE A 188 11.48 10.74 -13.02
C ILE A 188 11.46 12.26 -13.25
N ARG A 189 12.62 12.91 -13.31
CA ARG A 189 12.70 14.34 -13.66
C ARG A 189 12.20 14.59 -15.07
N ALA A 190 12.61 13.75 -16.04
CA ALA A 190 12.10 13.83 -17.41
C ALA A 190 10.58 13.56 -17.47
N ALA A 191 10.09 12.58 -16.71
CA ALA A 191 8.67 12.28 -16.61
C ALA A 191 7.87 13.48 -16.04
N MET A 192 8.33 14.10 -14.95
CA MET A 192 7.65 15.25 -14.35
C MET A 192 7.68 16.51 -15.22
N GLN A 193 8.72 16.71 -16.03
CA GLN A 193 8.73 17.77 -17.04
C GLN A 193 7.67 17.53 -18.11
N ARG A 194 7.49 16.27 -18.52
CA ARG A 194 6.50 15.89 -19.51
C ARG A 194 5.08 15.87 -18.94
N PHE A 195 4.91 15.49 -17.68
CA PHE A 195 3.62 15.35 -16.99
C PHE A 195 3.60 16.21 -15.71
N PRO A 196 3.55 17.54 -15.85
CA PRO A 196 3.56 18.43 -14.70
C PRO A 196 2.32 18.24 -13.84
N GLY A 197 2.50 18.26 -12.51
CA GLY A 197 1.40 18.13 -11.54
C GLY A 197 0.95 16.69 -11.27
N ASP A 198 1.59 15.69 -11.88
CA ASP A 198 1.27 14.30 -11.58
C ASP A 198 1.66 13.91 -10.15
N ARG A 199 0.66 13.54 -9.34
CA ARG A 199 0.85 13.22 -7.92
C ARG A 199 1.66 11.94 -7.68
N GLU A 200 1.50 10.92 -8.51
CA GLU A 200 2.22 9.65 -8.35
C GLU A 200 3.69 9.80 -8.72
N LEU A 201 4.01 10.56 -9.77
CA LEU A 201 5.39 10.94 -10.08
C LEU A 201 5.98 11.79 -8.94
N ALA A 202 5.25 12.76 -8.40
CA ALA A 202 5.72 13.55 -7.25
C ALA A 202 6.01 12.68 -6.02
N ARG A 203 5.12 11.74 -5.69
CA ARG A 203 5.29 10.75 -4.61
C ARG A 203 6.51 9.86 -4.81
N THR A 204 6.69 9.36 -6.03
CA THR A 204 7.84 8.52 -6.39
C THR A 204 9.14 9.32 -6.31
N TYR A 205 9.13 10.61 -6.64
CA TYR A 205 10.28 11.50 -6.55
C TYR A 205 10.71 11.76 -5.11
N VAL A 206 9.75 12.06 -4.22
CA VAL A 206 10.02 12.19 -2.78
C VAL A 206 10.61 10.88 -2.22
N THR A 207 10.03 9.74 -2.58
CA THR A 207 10.51 8.43 -2.14
C THR A 207 11.95 8.16 -2.61
N LEU A 208 12.27 8.52 -3.85
CA LEU A 208 13.61 8.45 -4.40
C LEU A 208 14.60 9.34 -3.63
N LEU A 209 14.23 10.60 -3.34
CA LEU A 209 15.09 11.51 -2.59
C LEU A 209 15.38 10.99 -1.17
N LEU A 210 14.40 10.37 -0.52
CA LEU A 210 14.61 9.71 0.78
C LEU A 210 15.58 8.52 0.66
N LYS A 211 15.44 7.68 -0.38
CA LYS A 211 16.39 6.58 -0.67
C LYS A 211 17.80 7.07 -0.99
N LEU A 212 17.94 8.25 -1.58
CA LEU A 212 19.22 8.92 -1.83
C LEU A 212 19.82 9.58 -0.58
N GLY A 213 19.12 9.56 0.56
CA GLY A 213 19.58 10.22 1.78
C GLY A 213 19.48 11.75 1.73
N ALA A 214 18.57 12.29 0.91
CA ALA A 214 18.34 13.72 0.72
C ALA A 214 16.97 14.19 1.27
N PRO A 215 16.64 13.96 2.57
CA PRO A 215 15.33 14.30 3.12
C PRO A 215 15.04 15.80 3.13
N GLY A 216 16.06 16.66 3.25
CA GLY A 216 15.88 18.11 3.16
C GLY A 216 15.43 18.59 1.77
N GLU A 217 15.94 17.96 0.70
CA GLU A 217 15.48 18.23 -0.66
C GLU A 217 14.06 17.67 -0.88
N ALA A 218 13.78 16.49 -0.31
CA ALA A 218 12.45 15.88 -0.34
C ALA A 218 11.41 16.78 0.34
N HIS A 219 11.71 17.27 1.55
CA HIS A 219 10.83 18.17 2.29
C HIS A 219 10.62 19.50 1.55
N ARG A 220 11.69 20.11 1.03
CA ARG A 220 11.58 21.34 0.22
C ARG A 220 10.67 21.15 -0.98
N PHE A 221 10.81 20.03 -1.68
CA PHE A 221 9.96 19.71 -2.83
C PHE A 221 8.47 19.58 -2.43
N ILE A 222 8.15 18.90 -1.32
CA ILE A 222 6.77 18.79 -0.82
C ILE A 222 6.18 20.19 -0.55
N ARG A 223 6.94 21.05 0.13
CA ARG A 223 6.52 22.43 0.44
C ARG A 223 6.26 23.26 -0.82
N GLN A 224 7.11 23.12 -1.85
CA GLN A 224 6.99 23.85 -3.10
C GLN A 224 5.86 23.35 -4.00
N SER A 225 5.54 22.06 -3.93
CA SER A 225 4.49 21.43 -4.74
C SER A 225 3.08 21.57 -4.16
N GLY A 226 2.92 22.16 -2.97
CA GLY A 226 1.63 22.26 -2.29
C GLY A 226 1.22 20.97 -1.57
N GLY A 227 2.18 20.08 -1.28
CA GLY A 227 1.95 18.81 -0.61
C GLY A 227 1.86 17.62 -1.56
N VAL A 228 2.31 16.46 -1.09
CA VAL A 228 2.17 15.16 -1.79
C VAL A 228 1.20 14.28 -1.03
N ASP A 229 1.61 13.82 0.16
CA ASP A 229 0.75 13.19 1.15
C ASP A 229 1.34 13.41 2.57
N ARG A 230 0.48 13.30 3.59
CA ARG A 230 0.84 13.57 4.99
C ARG A 230 1.91 12.63 5.53
N THR A 231 1.84 11.35 5.17
CA THR A 231 2.77 10.33 5.66
C THR A 231 4.19 10.64 5.19
N LEU A 232 4.34 10.99 3.91
CA LEU A 232 5.64 11.40 3.37
C LEU A 232 6.10 12.73 3.95
N ASP A 233 5.22 13.71 4.14
CA ASP A 233 5.59 15.00 4.73
C ASP A 233 6.24 14.82 6.11
N VAL A 234 5.56 14.10 7.02
CA VAL A 234 6.09 13.75 8.35
C VAL A 234 7.41 12.99 8.26
N GLN A 235 7.48 11.98 7.38
CA GLN A 235 8.69 11.18 7.21
C GLN A 235 9.87 12.08 6.79
N THR A 236 9.66 13.00 5.83
CA THR A 236 10.74 13.89 5.37
C THR A 236 11.22 14.83 6.46
N GLU A 237 10.33 15.36 7.30
CA GLU A 237 10.70 16.25 8.40
C GLU A 237 11.50 15.53 9.50
N LEU A 238 11.06 14.33 9.90
CA LEU A 238 11.78 13.51 10.88
C LEU A 238 13.13 13.05 10.34
N ASP A 239 13.19 12.59 9.09
CA ASP A 239 14.45 12.17 8.46
C ASP A 239 15.42 13.35 8.31
N GLN A 240 14.91 14.55 8.03
CA GLN A 240 15.72 15.76 8.00
C GLN A 240 16.32 16.04 9.39
N ALA A 241 15.55 15.98 10.47
CA ALA A 241 16.08 16.13 11.83
C ALA A 241 17.16 15.07 12.14
N ALA A 242 16.93 13.81 11.77
CA ALA A 242 17.89 12.74 11.96
C ALA A 242 19.20 12.94 11.17
N VAL A 243 19.12 13.40 9.91
CA VAL A 243 20.32 13.77 9.12
C VAL A 243 21.06 14.95 9.75
N THR A 244 20.35 15.98 10.20
CA THR A 244 20.95 17.14 10.88
C THR A 244 21.71 16.71 12.14
N SER A 245 21.14 15.80 12.94
CA SER A 245 21.80 15.25 14.13
C SER A 245 23.08 14.47 13.78
N ARG A 246 23.06 13.67 12.71
CA ARG A 246 24.28 12.97 12.23
C ARG A 246 25.39 13.94 11.85
N TRP A 247 25.06 15.08 11.22
CA TRP A 247 26.04 16.14 10.98
C TRP A 247 26.49 16.83 12.26
N GLY A 248 25.65 16.90 13.29
CA GLY A 248 26.02 17.37 14.63
C GLY A 248 27.15 16.55 15.27
N VAL A 249 27.17 15.23 15.08
CA VAL A 249 28.30 14.39 15.53
C VAL A 249 29.61 14.79 14.85
N THR A 250 29.57 15.07 13.55
CA THR A 250 30.75 15.57 12.83
C THR A 250 31.16 16.95 13.34
N GLN A 251 30.20 17.87 13.57
CA GLN A 251 30.46 19.19 14.13
C GLN A 251 31.11 19.12 15.52
N GLU A 252 30.68 18.18 16.35
CA GLU A 252 31.24 17.98 17.70
C GLU A 252 32.76 17.74 17.66
N SER A 253 33.23 17.04 16.64
CA SER A 253 34.66 16.73 16.46
C SER A 253 35.49 17.90 15.91
N LEU A 254 34.84 18.90 15.29
CA LEU A 254 35.49 20.00 14.58
C LEU A 254 35.48 21.30 15.39
N GLU A 255 34.47 21.49 16.24
CA GLU A 255 34.23 22.74 16.96
C GLU A 255 34.41 22.57 18.47
N THR A 256 34.48 23.69 19.20
CA THR A 256 34.64 23.69 20.66
C THR A 256 33.53 24.48 21.36
N GLY A 257 33.47 24.35 22.69
CA GLY A 257 32.49 25.07 23.50
C GLY A 257 31.04 24.73 23.11
N THR A 258 30.18 25.74 23.03
CA THR A 258 28.76 25.57 22.68
C THR A 258 28.53 25.39 21.17
N GLN A 259 29.48 25.84 20.32
CA GLN A 259 29.33 25.76 18.87
C GLN A 259 29.31 24.31 18.36
N ARG A 260 29.99 23.42 19.08
CA ARG A 260 30.04 21.98 18.80
C ARG A 260 28.68 21.27 18.80
N TYR A 261 27.64 21.92 19.33
CA TYR A 261 26.30 21.37 19.43
C TYR A 261 25.24 22.07 18.58
N GLN A 262 25.60 23.06 17.76
CA GLN A 262 24.60 23.87 17.04
C GLN A 262 23.67 23.02 16.16
N LEU A 263 24.22 22.05 15.42
CA LEU A 263 23.42 21.17 14.57
C LEU A 263 22.60 20.17 15.39
N THR A 264 23.14 19.66 16.50
CA THR A 264 22.38 18.79 17.42
C THR A 264 21.21 19.54 18.06
N ASP A 265 21.41 20.80 18.45
CA ASP A 265 20.37 21.66 19.01
C ASP A 265 19.29 21.99 17.96
N LEU A 266 19.70 22.26 16.70
CA LEU A 266 18.77 22.42 15.58
C LEU A 266 17.94 21.15 15.32
N ALA A 267 18.59 19.98 15.33
CA ALA A 267 17.91 18.70 15.14
C ALA A 267 16.89 18.41 16.26
N LEU A 268 17.24 18.69 17.52
CA LEU A 268 16.32 18.57 18.65
C LEU A 268 15.09 19.46 18.49
N GLN A 269 15.28 20.71 18.06
CA GLN A 269 14.19 21.64 17.81
C GLN A 269 13.28 21.14 16.68
N GLN A 270 13.85 20.70 15.56
CA GLN A 270 13.09 20.16 14.43
C GLN A 270 12.29 18.93 14.86
N ASN A 271 12.91 17.96 15.53
CA ASN A 271 12.25 16.76 16.02
C ASN A 271 11.11 17.09 17.00
N GLN A 272 11.29 18.07 17.90
CA GLN A 272 10.25 18.50 18.84
C GLN A 272 9.03 19.07 18.10
N ILE A 273 9.25 20.00 17.16
CA ILE A 273 8.16 20.65 16.40
C ILE A 273 7.31 19.61 15.67
N VAL A 274 7.96 18.64 15.01
CA VAL A 274 7.24 17.59 14.27
C VAL A 274 6.47 16.70 15.25
N SER A 275 7.10 16.31 16.36
CA SER A 275 6.50 15.42 17.36
C SER A 275 5.22 16.00 17.98
N GLU A 276 5.20 17.30 18.25
CA GLU A 276 4.03 18.02 18.77
C GLU A 276 2.85 18.06 17.78
N GLN A 277 3.12 17.90 16.48
CA GLN A 277 2.12 17.91 15.42
C GLN A 277 1.62 16.52 15.01
N LEU A 278 2.13 15.45 15.64
CA LEU A 278 1.73 14.08 15.30
C LEU A 278 0.31 13.76 15.79
N ARG A 279 -0.50 13.19 14.90
CA ARG A 279 -1.89 12.78 15.18
C ARG A 279 -1.96 11.51 16.04
N PRO A 280 -3.06 11.25 16.77
CA PRO A 280 -3.17 10.05 17.63
C PRO A 280 -3.00 8.69 16.92
N ASP A 281 -3.25 8.61 15.62
CA ASP A 281 -3.04 7.42 14.79
C ASP A 281 -1.61 7.27 14.25
N GLU A 282 -0.76 8.30 14.35
CA GLU A 282 0.62 8.33 13.85
C GLU A 282 1.64 7.72 14.85
N GLN A 283 1.28 6.62 15.53
CA GLN A 283 2.10 6.04 16.62
C GLN A 283 3.51 5.62 16.17
N ARG A 284 3.63 5.03 14.96
CA ARG A 284 4.93 4.64 14.40
C ARG A 284 5.89 5.84 14.29
N PHE A 285 5.38 7.01 13.93
CA PHE A 285 6.19 8.23 13.83
C PHE A 285 6.57 8.75 15.20
N ARG A 286 5.68 8.66 16.20
CA ARG A 286 6.02 8.99 17.60
C ARG A 286 7.17 8.13 18.12
N ASP A 287 7.09 6.82 17.88
CA ASP A 287 8.12 5.89 18.31
C ASP A 287 9.47 6.18 17.64
N GLY A 288 9.47 6.47 16.34
CA GLY A 288 10.67 6.88 15.59
C GLY A 288 11.25 8.20 16.10
N ALA A 289 10.42 9.23 16.23
CA ALA A 289 10.83 10.55 16.68
C ALA A 289 11.42 10.52 18.10
N LEU A 290 10.82 9.73 19.02
CA LEU A 290 11.36 9.53 20.36
C LEU A 290 12.73 8.87 20.33
N ASN A 291 12.92 7.81 19.54
CA ASN A 291 14.22 7.15 19.43
C ASN A 291 15.31 8.11 18.94
N ASP A 292 15.02 8.89 17.89
CA ASP A 292 15.95 9.89 17.37
C ASP A 292 16.24 10.99 18.40
N ARG A 293 15.22 11.45 19.14
CA ARG A 293 15.37 12.43 20.21
C ARG A 293 16.28 11.95 21.33
N LEU A 294 16.14 10.70 21.78
CA LEU A 294 17.01 10.14 22.82
C LEU A 294 18.47 10.13 22.36
N ILE A 295 18.74 9.81 21.10
CA ILE A 295 20.08 9.88 20.50
C ILE A 295 20.60 11.32 20.49
N MET A 296 19.79 12.28 20.04
CA MET A 296 20.17 13.70 20.00
C MET A 296 20.45 14.28 21.40
N LEU A 297 19.61 13.96 22.39
CA LEU A 297 19.82 14.38 23.78
C LEU A 297 21.09 13.77 24.37
N GLN A 298 21.41 12.53 24.01
CA GLN A 298 22.65 11.88 24.42
C GLN A 298 23.88 12.53 23.77
N GLN A 299 23.83 12.83 22.47
CA GLN A 299 24.87 13.61 21.79
C GLN A 299 25.06 14.98 22.44
N ARG A 300 23.99 15.57 22.98
CA ARG A 300 24.02 16.86 23.67
C ARG A 300 24.43 16.78 25.15
N ASP A 301 24.79 15.59 25.65
CA ASP A 301 25.09 15.30 27.06
C ASP A 301 23.93 15.61 28.04
N ARG A 302 22.68 15.57 27.58
CA ARG A 302 21.46 15.85 28.37
C ARG A 302 20.89 14.59 29.01
N SER A 303 21.72 13.81 29.70
CA SER A 303 21.33 12.48 30.22
C SER A 303 20.14 12.48 31.18
N ALA A 304 19.91 13.57 31.93
CA ALA A 304 18.74 13.68 32.80
C ALA A 304 17.41 13.68 32.02
N GLU A 305 17.42 14.26 30.81
CA GLU A 305 16.25 14.32 29.93
C GLU A 305 16.07 13.03 29.16
N VAL A 306 17.17 12.38 28.75
CA VAL A 306 17.13 11.02 28.19
C VAL A 306 16.38 10.06 29.13
N ILE A 307 16.73 10.08 30.43
CA ILE A 307 16.08 9.21 31.44
C ILE A 307 14.60 9.55 31.56
N ARG A 308 14.26 10.85 31.66
CA ARG A 308 12.88 11.31 31.80
C ARG A 308 12.02 10.89 30.61
N ASP A 309 12.49 11.16 29.39
CA ASP A 309 11.76 10.85 28.16
C ASP A 309 11.59 9.34 27.99
N TYR A 310 12.60 8.54 28.38
CA TYR A 310 12.52 7.08 28.37
C TYR A 310 11.52 6.52 29.39
N GLU A 311 11.53 7.03 30.63
CA GLU A 311 10.63 6.57 31.70
C GLU A 311 9.16 6.92 31.43
N GLN A 312 8.89 8.07 30.82
CA GLN A 312 7.54 8.52 30.50
C GLN A 312 6.83 7.70 29.41
N HIS A 313 7.58 6.90 28.63
CA HIS A 313 7.05 6.20 27.44
C HIS A 313 7.14 4.66 27.53
N GLN A 314 7.20 4.07 28.73
CA GLN A 314 7.12 2.59 28.91
C GLN A 314 5.65 2.05 28.94
N PRO A 315 5.38 0.84 28.37
CA PRO A 315 6.33 -0.23 28.07
C PRO A 315 6.54 -0.43 26.56
N PHE A 316 7.72 -0.04 26.07
CA PHE A 316 8.26 -0.61 24.83
C PHE A 316 8.50 -2.11 25.07
N THR A 317 7.71 -2.99 24.43
CA THR A 317 8.07 -4.41 24.33
C THR A 317 9.41 -4.54 23.62
N LEU A 318 10.41 -4.85 24.42
CA LEU A 318 11.83 -4.86 24.12
C LEU A 318 12.19 -6.10 23.29
N ASN A 319 11.57 -6.29 22.12
CA ASN A 319 11.87 -7.42 21.23
C ASN A 319 12.88 -7.06 20.12
N LYS A 320 13.40 -5.82 20.10
CA LYS A 320 14.56 -5.43 19.30
C LYS A 320 15.45 -4.49 20.10
N PRO A 321 16.77 -4.73 20.18
CA PRO A 321 17.68 -3.80 20.84
C PRO A 321 17.71 -2.47 20.08
N ILE A 322 17.54 -1.35 20.80
CA ILE A 322 17.86 -0.02 20.28
C ILE A 322 19.35 -0.03 19.93
N PRO A 323 19.78 0.41 18.73
CA PRO A 323 21.17 0.76 18.49
C PRO A 323 21.60 1.81 19.54
N GLY A 324 22.31 1.37 20.58
CA GLY A 324 22.65 2.22 21.74
C GLY A 324 22.31 1.64 23.12
N GLN A 325 21.52 0.57 23.25
CA GLN A 325 21.20 -0.03 24.56
C GLN A 325 22.43 -0.48 25.35
N ARG A 326 23.52 -0.84 24.66
CA ARG A 326 24.80 -1.19 25.28
C ARG A 326 25.38 -0.07 26.15
N TRP A 327 24.95 1.18 25.95
CA TRP A 327 25.45 2.37 26.65
C TRP A 327 24.49 2.95 27.71
N LEU A 328 23.22 2.54 27.71
CA LEU A 328 22.24 2.95 28.74
C LEU A 328 22.39 2.16 30.05
N MET A 329 22.81 0.88 29.95
CA MET A 329 23.03 0.00 31.10
C MET A 329 24.04 0.58 32.13
N PRO A 330 25.22 1.11 31.74
CA PRO A 330 26.16 1.70 32.68
C PRO A 330 25.64 2.96 33.39
N ILE A 331 24.87 3.81 32.69
CA ILE A 331 24.31 5.07 33.25
C ILE A 331 23.20 4.75 34.26
N TRP A 332 22.33 3.79 33.92
CA TRP A 332 21.27 3.31 34.81
C TRP A 332 21.84 2.61 36.06
N HIS A 333 22.86 1.74 35.90
CA HIS A 333 23.54 1.07 37.02
C HIS A 333 24.33 2.03 37.92
N LYS A 334 24.88 3.13 37.39
CA LYS A 334 25.60 4.13 38.21
C LYS A 334 24.68 4.86 39.19
N LYS A 335 23.40 5.05 38.82
CA LYS A 335 22.40 5.81 39.60
C LYS A 335 21.51 4.91 40.49
N ASN A 336 21.29 3.64 40.12
CA ASN A 336 20.41 2.71 40.84
C ASN A 336 21.14 1.65 41.68
N ARG A 337 22.31 1.99 42.26
CA ARG A 337 23.14 1.06 43.04
C ARG A 337 22.49 0.48 44.31
N ASN A 338 21.34 1.01 44.74
CA ASN A 338 20.62 0.63 45.97
C ASN A 338 19.19 0.06 45.74
N ARG A 339 18.82 -0.34 44.51
CA ARG A 339 17.56 -1.08 44.29
C ARG A 339 17.86 -2.58 44.15
N PRO A 340 17.17 -3.49 44.88
CA PRO A 340 17.40 -4.92 44.75
C PRO A 340 17.10 -5.38 43.32
N CYS A 341 18.08 -6.03 42.69
CA CYS A 341 17.96 -6.63 41.37
C CYS A 341 16.91 -7.75 41.38
N LEU A 342 15.75 -7.51 40.76
CA LEU A 342 14.76 -8.56 40.45
C LEU A 342 15.13 -9.28 39.15
N CYS A 343 16.31 -9.89 39.09
CA CYS A 343 16.72 -10.80 38.03
C CYS A 343 17.64 -11.88 38.61
N THR A 344 17.13 -12.77 39.46
CA THR A 344 17.79 -14.07 39.69
C THR A 344 17.39 -15.01 38.56
N VAL A 345 18.28 -15.15 37.58
CA VAL A 345 18.22 -16.26 36.61
C VAL A 345 18.85 -17.48 37.28
N PRO A 346 18.17 -18.63 37.41
CA PRO A 346 18.79 -19.84 37.93
C PRO A 346 19.83 -20.38 36.94
N PRO A 347 20.97 -20.93 37.39
CA PRO A 347 22.00 -21.46 36.49
C PRO A 347 21.49 -22.70 35.75
N LEU A 348 21.72 -22.73 34.44
CA LEU A 348 21.50 -23.90 33.58
C LEU A 348 22.50 -25.02 33.93
N PRO A 349 22.09 -26.30 33.90
CA PRO A 349 22.98 -27.43 34.17
C PRO A 349 23.98 -27.66 33.01
N PRO A 350 25.18 -28.18 33.29
CA PRO A 350 26.19 -28.43 32.27
C PRO A 350 25.81 -29.63 31.39
N HIS A 351 25.82 -29.44 30.06
CA HIS A 351 25.69 -30.53 29.08
C HIS A 351 27.05 -31.22 28.82
N PRO A 352 27.05 -32.53 28.52
CA PRO A 352 28.24 -33.36 28.51
C PRO A 352 29.07 -33.22 27.23
N MET A 353 30.40 -33.25 27.39
CA MET A 353 31.37 -33.41 26.31
C MET A 353 31.15 -34.72 25.55
N LEU A 354 31.01 -34.65 24.23
CA LEU A 354 31.20 -35.80 23.35
C LEU A 354 32.57 -35.68 22.69
N MET A 355 33.47 -36.58 23.09
CA MET A 355 34.65 -36.95 22.33
C MET A 355 34.22 -37.65 21.03
N ARG A 356 34.80 -37.23 19.90
CA ARG A 356 35.60 -38.10 19.02
C ARG A 356 36.39 -37.26 18.03
#